data_AF-A0A1I3KNL8-F1
#
_entry.id   AF-A0A1I3KNL8-F1
#
_cell.length_a   1.000
_cell.length_b   1.000
_cell.length_c   1.000
_cell.angle_alpha   90.00
_cell.angle_beta   90.00
_cell.angle_gamma   90.00
#
_symmetry.space_group_name_H-M   'P 1'
#
loop_
_entity.id
_entity.type
_entity.pdbx_description
1 polymer ?
#
loop_
_entity_poly.entity_id
_entity_poly.type
_entity_poly.pdbx_seq_one_letter_code
_entity_poly.pdbx_strand_id
1 'polypeptide(L)'
;MTAETIDLTRVTETVEPGERAESTEYLVNGRTAPCRFCGRPGAEGLHRAPGPRGPVCPDCLEVGSLLCQDGQERFLGELNLARLVTAPGVPCEFCDRDSRRALPWRRRPLPRMRCVPGDAVICADCLARGRQLLACVSRVSRG
;
A
#
# COMPACT_ATOMS: atom_id res chain seq x y z
N MET A 1 16.70 -72.28 3.32
CA MET A 1 16.22 -70.89 3.40
C MET A 1 16.97 -70.11 2.34
N THR A 2 16.34 -69.83 1.21
CA THR A 2 17.00 -69.31 -0.02
C THR A 2 16.11 -68.25 -0.68
N ALA A 3 16.76 -67.17 -1.13
CA ALA A 3 16.40 -66.10 -2.08
C ALA A 3 16.88 -64.74 -1.47
N GLU A 4 18.11 -64.27 -1.71
CA GLU A 4 18.61 -63.51 -2.89
C GLU A 4 17.78 -62.24 -3.20
N THR A 5 18.23 -61.07 -2.74
CA THR A 5 18.94 -59.97 -3.48
C THR A 5 17.98 -59.15 -4.37
N ILE A 6 17.89 -57.81 -4.25
CA ILE A 6 18.55 -56.82 -5.14
C ILE A 6 18.39 -55.40 -4.56
N ASP A 7 19.49 -54.65 -4.62
CA ASP A 7 19.65 -53.21 -4.36
C ASP A 7 19.04 -52.36 -5.49
N LEU A 8 18.23 -51.36 -5.15
CA LEU A 8 17.68 -50.37 -6.08
C LEU A 8 18.02 -48.95 -5.59
N THR A 9 19.31 -48.63 -5.66
CA THR A 9 19.76 -47.27 -5.97
C THR A 9 19.19 -46.85 -7.32
N ARG A 10 18.15 -46.01 -7.31
CA ARG A 10 17.82 -45.18 -8.47
C ARG A 10 17.34 -43.80 -8.05
N VAL A 11 18.33 -42.91 -8.01
CA VAL A 11 18.18 -41.47 -8.18
C VAL A 11 17.31 -41.22 -9.41
N THR A 12 16.19 -40.54 -9.20
CA THR A 12 15.53 -39.74 -10.24
C THR A 12 15.28 -38.37 -9.64
N GLU A 13 16.28 -37.51 -9.78
CA GLU A 13 16.01 -36.13 -10.20
C GLU A 13 15.06 -36.18 -11.39
N THR A 14 13.96 -35.44 -11.31
CA THR A 14 13.60 -34.50 -12.39
C THR A 14 12.41 -33.63 -11.98
N VAL A 15 12.74 -32.34 -11.84
CA VAL A 15 12.03 -31.19 -12.42
C VAL A 15 10.68 -30.80 -11.84
N GLU A 16 10.71 -29.65 -11.16
CA GLU A 16 9.56 -28.81 -10.85
C GLU A 16 8.76 -28.44 -12.10
N PRO A 17 7.44 -28.29 -11.97
CA PRO A 17 6.74 -27.19 -12.60
C PRO A 17 6.20 -26.28 -11.52
N GLY A 18 6.62 -25.02 -11.59
CA GLY A 18 6.10 -23.97 -10.74
C GLY A 18 4.58 -23.88 -10.81
N GLU A 19 3.95 -23.93 -9.64
CA GLU A 19 2.68 -23.29 -9.42
C GLU A 19 2.93 -22.14 -8.44
N ARG A 20 3.09 -20.95 -9.02
CA ARG A 20 2.73 -19.73 -8.33
C ARG A 20 1.28 -19.91 -7.89
N ALA A 21 1.09 -20.31 -6.63
CA ALA A 21 -0.15 -20.05 -5.93
C ALA A 21 -0.28 -18.53 -5.83
N GLU A 22 -0.84 -17.95 -6.90
CA GLU A 22 -1.36 -16.60 -6.96
C GLU A 22 -2.42 -16.51 -5.85
N SER A 23 -1.92 -16.15 -4.66
CA SER A 23 -2.68 -16.07 -3.43
C SER A 23 -3.59 -14.85 -3.52
N THR A 24 -4.70 -15.02 -4.22
CA THR A 24 -5.80 -14.04 -4.35
C THR A 24 -6.56 -13.85 -3.03
N GLU A 25 -6.13 -14.51 -1.94
CA GLU A 25 -6.59 -14.31 -0.56
C GLU A 25 -6.39 -12.88 -0.03
N TYR A 26 -5.67 -12.01 -0.75
CA TYR A 26 -5.47 -10.61 -0.39
C TYR A 26 -6.28 -9.60 -1.21
N LEU A 27 -7.30 -10.03 -1.95
CA LEU A 27 -8.35 -9.11 -2.41
C LEU A 27 -9.26 -8.76 -1.23
N VAL A 28 -8.67 -8.05 -0.26
CA VAL A 28 -9.43 -7.30 0.75
C VAL A 28 -10.48 -6.53 -0.02
N ASN A 29 -11.76 -6.84 0.19
CA ASN A 29 -12.87 -6.10 -0.41
C ASN A 29 -12.69 -4.61 -0.06
N GLY A 30 -12.05 -3.86 -0.96
CA GLY A 30 -11.59 -2.50 -0.69
C GLY A 30 -12.73 -1.52 -0.43
N ARG A 31 -13.96 -1.98 -0.72
CA ARG A 31 -15.22 -1.31 -0.41
C ARG A 31 -15.62 -1.39 1.06
N THR A 32 -15.43 -2.54 1.72
CA THR A 32 -15.90 -2.77 3.10
C THR A 32 -14.79 -2.71 4.13
N ALA A 33 -13.54 -2.97 3.73
CA ALA A 33 -12.40 -2.95 4.64
C ALA A 33 -12.15 -1.56 5.25
N PRO A 34 -11.69 -1.51 6.51
CA PRO A 34 -11.39 -0.25 7.20
C PRO A 34 -10.27 0.50 6.50
N CYS A 35 -10.31 1.83 6.58
CA CYS A 35 -9.27 2.67 6.03
C CYS A 35 -7.94 2.39 6.74
N ARG A 36 -6.87 2.18 5.97
CA ARG A 36 -5.52 1.91 6.49
C ARG A 36 -5.00 3.02 7.42
N PHE A 37 -5.45 4.26 7.24
CA PHE A 37 -5.00 5.43 8.01
C PHE A 37 -5.94 5.75 9.17
N CYS A 38 -7.21 6.06 8.88
CA CYS A 38 -8.15 6.48 9.91
C CYS A 38 -8.98 5.35 10.54
N GLY A 39 -8.77 4.10 10.13
CA GLY A 39 -9.54 2.95 10.62
C GLY A 39 -11.03 2.93 10.26
N ARG A 40 -11.57 4.03 9.71
CA ARG A 40 -13.01 4.15 9.43
C ARG A 40 -13.52 3.02 8.52
N PRO A 41 -14.61 2.33 8.90
CA PRO A 41 -15.15 1.20 8.14
C PRO A 41 -15.59 1.65 6.75
N GLY A 42 -15.55 0.72 5.79
CA GLY A 42 -16.16 0.91 4.47
C GLY A 42 -17.62 1.33 4.57
N ALA A 43 -18.08 2.14 3.61
CA ALA A 43 -19.51 2.44 3.47
C ALA A 43 -19.89 2.28 2.00
N GLU A 44 -21.13 1.84 1.76
CA GLU A 44 -21.64 1.67 0.41
C GLU A 44 -21.60 2.99 -0.37
N GLY A 45 -21.29 2.92 -1.66
CA GLY A 45 -21.13 4.09 -2.52
C GLY A 45 -19.84 4.90 -2.33
N LEU A 46 -19.04 4.67 -1.28
CA LEU A 46 -17.76 5.34 -1.08
C LEU A 46 -16.60 4.52 -1.66
N HIS A 47 -16.08 4.95 -2.80
CA HIS A 47 -14.87 4.40 -3.39
C HIS A 47 -13.63 4.74 -2.56
N ARG A 48 -12.69 3.79 -2.48
CA ARG A 48 -11.43 3.94 -1.75
C ARG A 48 -10.25 3.59 -2.66
N ALA A 49 -9.14 4.30 -2.48
CA ALA A 49 -7.94 3.98 -3.24
C ALA A 49 -7.36 2.65 -2.73
N PRO A 50 -7.03 1.70 -3.61
CA PRO A 50 -6.43 0.43 -3.19
C PRO A 50 -5.02 0.67 -2.63
N GLY A 51 -4.60 -0.23 -1.73
CA GLY A 51 -3.27 -0.19 -1.12
C GLY A 51 -2.83 -1.57 -0.66
N PRO A 52 -1.51 -1.82 -0.59
CA PRO A 52 -0.95 -3.15 -0.31
C PRO A 52 -1.31 -3.68 1.09
N ARG A 53 -1.55 -2.79 2.05
CA ARG A 53 -1.93 -3.12 3.43
C ARG A 53 -3.37 -2.75 3.77
N GLY A 54 -4.16 -2.39 2.76
CA GLY A 54 -5.55 -1.97 2.91
C GLY A 54 -5.90 -0.68 2.15
N PRO A 55 -7.20 -0.38 2.02
CA PRO A 55 -7.67 0.75 1.24
C PRO A 55 -7.47 2.09 1.97
N VAL A 56 -7.40 3.19 1.22
CA VAL A 56 -7.32 4.56 1.74
C VAL A 56 -8.59 5.33 1.37
N CYS A 57 -9.24 5.92 2.38
CA CYS A 57 -10.47 6.69 2.17
C CYS A 57 -10.19 8.07 1.52
N PRO A 58 -11.19 8.67 0.86
CA PRO A 58 -11.06 9.99 0.22
C PRO A 58 -10.52 11.07 1.17
N ASP A 59 -11.06 11.16 2.39
CA ASP A 59 -10.65 12.18 3.35
C ASP A 59 -9.17 12.07 3.75
N CYS A 60 -8.65 10.84 3.94
CA CYS A 60 -7.23 10.64 4.25
C CYS A 60 -6.34 11.02 3.06
N LEU A 61 -6.80 10.79 1.82
CA LEU A 61 -6.08 11.24 0.63
C LEU A 61 -6.06 12.78 0.53
N GLU A 62 -7.18 13.43 0.85
CA GLU A 62 -7.30 14.88 0.86
C GLU A 62 -6.44 15.53 1.94
N VAL A 63 -6.62 15.13 3.20
CA VAL A 63 -5.85 15.65 4.34
C VAL A 63 -4.36 15.40 4.17
N GLY A 64 -3.98 14.18 3.73
CA GLY A 64 -2.58 13.86 3.46
C GLY A 64 -1.99 14.70 2.33
N SER A 65 -2.78 15.02 1.29
CA SER A 65 -2.33 15.90 0.21
C SER A 65 -2.09 17.31 0.71
N LEU A 66 -3.03 17.87 1.48
CA LEU A 66 -2.91 19.21 2.03
C LEU A 66 -1.70 19.31 2.97
N LEU A 67 -1.51 18.32 3.86
CA LEU A 67 -0.33 18.23 4.71
C LEU A 67 0.97 18.23 3.91
N CYS A 68 1.04 17.43 2.83
CA CYS A 68 2.25 17.38 2.00
C CYS A 68 2.50 18.68 1.22
N GLN A 69 1.50 19.55 1.09
CA GLN A 69 1.60 20.84 0.38
C GLN A 69 2.04 21.98 1.31
N ASP A 70 1.47 22.09 2.51
CA ASP A 70 1.73 23.22 3.42
C ASP A 70 2.48 22.85 4.71
N GLY A 71 2.66 21.55 4.96
CA GLY A 71 3.32 21.01 6.14
C GLY A 71 2.61 21.25 7.47
N GLN A 72 1.34 21.66 7.45
CA GLN A 72 0.55 21.87 8.64
C GLN A 72 -0.13 20.57 9.08
N GLU A 73 0.14 20.15 10.32
CA GLU A 73 -0.52 19.00 10.95
C GLU A 73 -2.03 19.19 10.98
N ARG A 74 -2.78 18.08 10.83
CA ARG A 74 -4.23 18.09 10.71
C ARG A 74 -4.84 16.95 11.54
N PHE A 75 -6.13 17.03 11.79
CA PHE A 75 -6.86 16.02 12.55
C PHE A 75 -8.07 15.57 11.75
N LEU A 76 -8.35 14.25 11.69
CA LEU A 76 -9.64 13.73 11.23
C LEU A 76 -10.28 12.98 12.39
N GLY A 77 -11.28 13.61 13.02
CA GLY A 77 -11.89 13.09 14.24
C GLY A 77 -10.88 13.03 15.39
N GLU A 78 -10.92 11.94 16.16
CA GLU A 78 -10.03 11.71 17.30
C GLU A 78 -8.65 11.19 16.91
N LEU A 79 -8.43 10.90 15.62
CA LEU A 79 -7.15 10.42 15.13
C LEU A 79 -6.25 11.61 14.78
N ASN A 80 -5.11 11.65 15.45
CA ASN A 80 -4.03 12.59 15.18
C ASN A 80 -3.42 12.23 13.82
N LEU A 81 -4.07 12.73 12.77
CA LEU A 81 -3.74 12.32 11.42
C LEU A 81 -2.61 13.17 10.91
N ALA A 82 -1.48 12.47 10.84
CA ALA A 82 -0.42 12.77 9.92
C ALA A 82 0.61 13.75 10.45
N ARG A 83 1.69 13.17 10.96
CA ARG A 83 2.97 13.85 11.03
C ARG A 83 3.55 13.95 9.62
N LEU A 84 3.95 15.14 9.21
CA LEU A 84 4.76 15.31 8.01
C LEU A 84 6.17 14.76 8.27
N VAL A 85 6.65 13.87 7.40
CA VAL A 85 8.03 13.39 7.42
C VAL A 85 8.73 13.76 6.12
N THR A 86 9.76 14.59 6.24
CA THR A 86 10.65 15.01 5.16
C THR A 86 12.09 14.53 5.37
N ALA A 87 12.36 13.67 6.35
CA ALA A 87 13.68 13.07 6.54
C ALA A 87 13.78 11.68 5.87
N PRO A 88 14.96 11.27 5.35
CA PRO A 88 15.18 9.90 4.89
C PRO A 88 14.90 8.86 6.00
N GLY A 89 14.59 7.61 5.62
CA GLY A 89 14.56 6.49 6.57
C GLY A 89 13.19 5.87 6.91
N VAL A 90 12.08 6.43 6.43
CA VAL A 90 10.75 5.79 6.54
C VAL A 90 10.08 5.72 5.16
N PRO A 91 10.20 4.60 4.43
CA PRO A 91 9.70 4.52 3.06
C PRO A 91 8.16 4.60 3.00
N CYS A 92 7.65 5.06 1.86
CA CYS A 92 6.23 4.97 1.56
C CYS A 92 5.80 3.51 1.40
N GLU A 93 4.77 3.06 2.11
CA GLU A 93 4.30 1.66 2.06
C GLU A 93 3.70 1.24 0.70
N PHE A 94 3.47 2.20 -0.21
CA PHE A 94 2.86 1.98 -1.53
C PHE A 94 3.87 1.92 -2.68
N CYS A 95 5.04 2.53 -2.52
CA CYS A 95 6.03 2.61 -3.61
C CYS A 95 7.47 2.41 -3.13
N ASP A 96 7.67 2.15 -1.84
CA ASP A 96 8.96 1.92 -1.17
C ASP A 96 9.98 3.06 -1.31
N ARG A 97 9.55 4.23 -1.79
CA ARG A 97 10.40 5.42 -1.95
C ARG A 97 10.34 6.33 -0.71
N ASP A 98 11.48 6.87 -0.34
CA ASP A 98 11.64 7.91 0.69
C ASP A 98 12.17 9.25 0.14
N SER A 99 12.62 9.26 -1.12
CA SER A 99 13.29 10.38 -1.76
C SER A 99 12.98 10.45 -3.26
N ARG A 100 13.08 11.65 -3.82
CA ARG A 100 13.03 11.91 -5.26
C ARG A 100 14.43 12.24 -5.78
N ARG A 101 14.76 11.75 -6.97
CA ARG A 101 15.91 12.27 -7.72
C ARG A 101 15.51 13.62 -8.31
N ALA A 102 16.18 14.69 -7.91
CA ALA A 102 15.93 16.04 -8.41
C ALA A 102 16.97 16.50 -9.44
N LEU A 103 18.19 15.96 -9.36
CA LEU A 103 19.34 16.16 -10.25
C LEU A 103 20.17 14.85 -10.25
N PRO A 104 21.10 14.62 -11.19
CA PRO A 104 21.88 13.37 -11.28
C PRO A 104 22.57 12.96 -9.96
N TRP A 105 22.80 13.92 -9.05
CA TRP A 105 23.48 13.69 -7.77
C TRP A 105 22.71 14.16 -6.54
N ARG A 106 21.54 14.80 -6.68
CA ARG A 106 20.77 15.31 -5.53
C ARG A 106 19.49 14.52 -5.31
N ARG A 107 19.41 13.88 -4.14
CA ARG A 107 18.17 13.34 -3.60
C ARG A 107 17.49 14.43 -2.78
N ARG A 108 16.26 14.80 -3.17
CA ARG A 108 15.40 15.61 -2.33
C ARG A 108 14.49 14.68 -1.54
N PRO A 109 14.28 14.92 -0.24
CA PRO A 109 13.34 14.11 0.50
C PRO A 109 11.93 14.22 -0.08
N LEU A 110 11.21 13.11 -0.03
CA LEU A 110 9.83 13.05 -0.49
C LEU A 110 8.91 13.39 0.69
N PRO A 111 8.07 14.44 0.61
CA PRO A 111 7.06 14.69 1.64
C PRO A 111 6.13 13.49 1.80
N ARG A 112 5.91 13.09 3.05
CA ARG A 112 5.12 11.92 3.44
C ARG A 112 4.22 12.25 4.61
N MET A 113 3.02 11.69 4.58
CA MET A 113 2.10 11.60 5.71
C MET A 113 2.37 10.30 6.47
N ARG A 114 2.53 10.39 7.79
CA ARG A 114 2.57 9.24 8.71
C ARG A 114 1.44 9.33 9.73
N CYS A 115 0.57 8.34 9.80
CA CYS A 115 -0.46 8.29 10.83
C CYS A 115 0.15 8.05 12.23
N VAL A 116 -0.49 8.51 13.30
CA VAL A 116 -0.18 8.11 14.69
C VAL A 116 -1.53 7.82 15.36
N PRO A 117 -1.73 6.66 16.02
CA PRO A 117 -0.75 5.69 16.50
C PRO A 117 -0.28 4.62 15.48
N GLY A 118 -0.84 4.55 14.27
CA GLY A 118 -0.50 3.50 13.30
C GLY A 118 0.72 3.83 12.42
N ASP A 119 1.64 2.88 12.19
CA ASP A 119 2.84 3.08 11.34
C ASP A 119 2.58 3.16 9.82
N ALA A 120 1.38 3.59 9.40
CA ALA A 120 1.05 3.76 7.99
C ALA A 120 1.72 5.01 7.42
N VAL A 121 2.40 4.87 6.29
CA VAL A 121 3.17 5.96 5.64
C VAL A 121 2.88 6.02 4.15
N ILE A 122 2.40 7.17 3.68
CA ILE A 122 2.12 7.42 2.26
C ILE A 122 2.79 8.71 1.80
N CYS A 123 3.44 8.67 0.64
CA CYS A 123 4.08 9.84 0.06
C CYS A 123 3.13 10.71 -0.77
N ALA A 124 3.54 11.96 -1.00
CA ALA A 124 2.82 12.92 -1.81
C ALA A 124 2.44 12.39 -3.22
N ASP A 125 3.30 11.58 -3.85
CA ASP A 125 2.99 10.98 -5.16
C ASP A 125 1.87 9.94 -5.09
N CYS A 126 1.92 9.07 -4.09
CA CYS A 126 0.92 8.03 -3.91
C CYS A 126 -0.42 8.62 -3.48
N LEU A 127 -0.41 9.69 -2.69
CA LEU A 127 -1.60 10.50 -2.37
C LEU A 127 -2.24 11.06 -3.64
N ALA A 128 -1.45 11.72 -4.50
CA ALA A 128 -1.93 12.27 -5.77
C ALA A 128 -2.50 11.19 -6.69
N ARG A 129 -1.81 10.06 -6.83
CA ARG A 129 -2.27 8.90 -7.62
C ARG A 129 -3.57 8.31 -7.07
N GLY A 130 -3.69 8.17 -5.75
CA GLY A 130 -4.92 7.70 -5.11
C GLY A 130 -6.12 8.60 -5.42
N ARG A 131 -5.94 9.92 -5.33
CA ARG A 131 -7.00 10.89 -5.69
C ARG A 131 -7.39 10.79 -7.16
N GLN A 132 -6.41 10.65 -8.05
CA GLN A 132 -6.68 10.49 -9.48
C GLN A 132 -7.50 9.23 -9.77
N LEU A 133 -7.16 8.10 -9.13
CA LEU A 133 -7.91 6.85 -9.28
C LEU A 133 -9.37 7.02 -8.84
N LEU A 134 -9.61 7.67 -7.68
CA LEU A 134 -10.97 7.93 -7.21
C LEU A 134 -11.76 8.86 -8.12
N ALA A 135 -11.10 9.87 -8.70
CA ALA A 135 -11.71 10.77 -9.67
C ALA A 135 -12.10 10.02 -10.95
N CYS A 136 -11.28 9.09 -11.43
CA CYS A 136 -11.58 8.25 -12.59
C CYS A 136 -12.83 7.38 -12.35
N VAL A 137 -12.89 6.67 -11.23
CA VAL A 137 -14.01 5.75 -10.94
C VAL A 137 -15.31 6.54 -10.72
N SER A 138 -15.25 7.68 -10.03
CA SER A 138 -16.43 8.54 -9.82
C SER A 138 -17.02 9.10 -11.12
N ARG A 139 -16.21 9.26 -12.17
CA ARG A 139 -16.68 9.72 -13.50
C ARG A 139 -17.34 8.59 -14.28
N VAL A 140 -16.81 7.38 -14.18
CA VAL A 140 -17.38 6.20 -14.85
C VAL A 140 -18.74 5.84 -14.28
N SER A 141 -18.95 5.97 -12.96
CA SER A 141 -20.25 5.68 -12.33
C SER A 141 -21.36 6.70 -12.64
N ARG A 142 -21.08 7.77 -13.39
CA ARG A 142 -22.04 8.84 -13.73
C ARG A 142 -22.43 8.88 -15.22
N GLY A 143 -21.87 7.99 -16.05
CA GLY A 143 -22.20 7.84 -17.46
C GLY A 143 -22.94 6.53 -17.69
#